data_AF-A0A914ZCZ1-F1
#
_entry.id   AF-A0A914ZCZ1-F1
#
_cell.length_a   1.000
_cell.length_b   1.000
_cell.length_c   1.000
_cell.angle_alpha   90.00
_cell.angle_beta   90.00
_cell.angle_gamma   90.00
#
_symmetry.space_group_name_H-M   'P 1'
#
loop_
_entity.id
_entity.type
_entity.pdbx_description
1 polymer ?
#
loop_
_entity_poly.entity_id
_entity_poly.type
_entity_poly.pdbx_seq_one_letter_code
_entity_poly.pdbx_strand_id
1 'polypeptide(L)'
;MSESIPAEVVDQLRRFNETLAVVEDALQCALSTPFEAYTQMRLLDRARVDVMSLFAINSLYWMLLCTRGKNPKENDSLTNELARTKQCMERLKEIEDRASAPRLNRRAASNFVRNALWEVPQRTPSDATRDEEEECSEETVTPEAAGRSSQISPHKRPADDSEQSNECDVDAKKMRL
;
A
#
# COMPACT_ATOMS: atom_id res chain seq x y z
N MET A 1 -16.48 24.29 -56.84
CA MET A 1 -15.91 25.24 -55.87
C MET A 1 -15.25 24.40 -54.81
N SER A 2 -13.92 24.48 -54.64
CA SER A 2 -13.22 23.76 -53.57
C SER A 2 -13.59 24.42 -52.25
N GLU A 3 -14.51 23.80 -51.49
CA GLU A 3 -14.80 24.18 -50.12
C GLU A 3 -13.51 24.03 -49.30
N SER A 4 -12.88 25.17 -48.98
CA SER A 4 -11.73 25.18 -48.10
C SER A 4 -12.18 24.78 -46.70
N ILE A 5 -11.40 23.92 -46.04
CA ILE A 5 -11.64 23.52 -44.65
C ILE A 5 -11.70 24.78 -43.77
N PRO A 6 -12.71 24.93 -42.89
CA PRO A 6 -12.82 26.08 -41.99
C PRO A 6 -11.57 26.27 -41.13
N ALA A 7 -11.15 27.52 -40.91
CA ALA A 7 -9.93 27.84 -40.18
C ALA A 7 -9.97 27.32 -38.73
N GLU A 8 -11.14 27.33 -38.10
CA GLU A 8 -11.35 26.85 -36.74
C GLU A 8 -11.01 25.36 -36.60
N VAL A 9 -11.34 24.56 -37.63
CA VAL A 9 -11.05 23.12 -37.67
C VAL A 9 -9.55 22.88 -37.83
N VAL A 10 -8.89 23.68 -38.67
CA VAL A 10 -7.43 23.62 -38.87
C VAL A 10 -6.69 23.94 -37.56
N ASP A 11 -7.13 24.97 -36.84
CA ASP A 11 -6.55 25.34 -35.55
C ASP A 11 -6.79 24.28 -34.48
N GLN A 12 -7.99 23.68 -34.43
CA GLN A 12 -8.28 22.58 -33.51
C GLN A 12 -7.39 21.36 -33.79
N LEU A 13 -7.18 21.02 -35.07
CA LEU A 13 -6.31 19.93 -35.47
C LEU A 13 -4.84 20.20 -35.12
N ARG A 14 -4.38 21.45 -35.30
CA ARG A 14 -3.04 21.86 -34.88
C ARG A 14 -2.84 21.67 -33.38
N ARG A 15 -3.76 22.18 -32.55
CA ARG A 15 -3.71 22.03 -31.09
C ARG A 15 -3.76 20.57 -30.66
N PHE A 16 -4.58 19.76 -31.33
CA PHE A 16 -4.64 18.33 -31.07
C PHE A 16 -3.29 17.65 -31.34
N ASN A 17 -2.65 17.96 -32.47
CA ASN A 17 -1.33 17.43 -32.82
C ASN A 17 -0.24 17.87 -31.84
N GLU A 18 -0.23 19.14 -31.44
CA GLU A 18 0.69 19.66 -30.41
C GLU A 18 0.49 18.94 -29.07
N THR A 19 -0.76 18.70 -28.68
CA THR A 19 -1.08 17.96 -27.45
C THR A 19 -0.66 16.50 -27.54
N LEU A 20 -0.78 15.86 -28.70
CA LEU A 20 -0.29 14.50 -28.92
C LEU A 20 1.22 14.39 -28.73
N ALA A 21 1.99 15.35 -29.25
CA ALA A 21 3.45 15.37 -29.04
C ALA A 21 3.81 15.45 -27.54
N VAL A 22 3.09 16.27 -26.76
CA VAL A 22 3.28 16.33 -25.30
C VAL A 22 2.97 15.00 -24.62
N VAL A 23 1.93 14.29 -25.05
CA VAL A 23 1.58 12.97 -24.50
C VAL A 23 2.64 11.93 -24.88
N GLU A 24 3.13 11.95 -26.11
CA GLU A 24 4.22 11.07 -26.57
C GLU A 24 5.49 11.30 -25.75
N ASP A 25 5.90 12.55 -25.56
CA ASP A 25 7.06 12.91 -24.75
C ASP A 25 6.91 12.45 -23.29
N ALA A 26 5.71 12.62 -22.70
CA ALA A 26 5.42 12.18 -21.34
C ALA A 26 5.48 10.65 -21.18
N LEU A 27 5.04 9.91 -22.19
CA LEU A 27 5.05 8.44 -22.18
C LEU A 27 6.39 7.84 -22.60
N GLN A 28 7.25 8.60 -23.28
CA GLN A 28 8.50 8.12 -23.84
C GLN A 28 9.40 7.44 -22.80
N CYS A 29 9.49 8.01 -21.59
CA CYS A 29 10.29 7.44 -20.50
C CYS A 29 9.76 6.06 -20.08
N ALA A 30 8.44 5.94 -19.90
CA ALA A 30 7.80 4.69 -19.52
C ALA A 30 7.92 3.61 -20.60
N LEU A 31 7.79 4.00 -21.88
CA LEU A 31 7.91 3.09 -23.02
C LEU A 31 9.36 2.66 -23.31
N SER A 32 10.33 3.50 -22.97
CA SER A 32 11.76 3.21 -23.16
C SER A 32 12.36 2.41 -22.00
N THR A 33 11.62 2.25 -20.89
CA THR A 33 12.08 1.50 -19.73
C THR A 33 12.13 0.01 -20.06
N PRO A 34 13.28 -0.68 -19.91
CA PRO A 34 13.38 -2.09 -20.23
C PRO A 34 12.55 -2.93 -19.25
N PHE A 35 12.07 -4.08 -19.73
CA PHE A 35 11.25 -4.99 -18.92
C PHE A 35 11.99 -5.46 -17.67
N GLU A 36 13.31 -5.64 -17.77
CA GLU A 36 14.20 -6.02 -16.67
C GLU A 36 14.10 -5.01 -15.51
N ALA A 37 14.14 -3.71 -15.81
CA ALA A 37 14.00 -2.67 -14.80
C ALA A 37 12.62 -2.73 -14.12
N TYR A 38 11.55 -2.97 -14.89
CA TYR A 38 10.21 -3.20 -14.35
C TYR A 38 10.15 -4.43 -13.42
N THR A 39 10.83 -5.53 -13.79
CA THR A 39 10.88 -6.75 -12.96
C THR A 39 11.66 -6.58 -11.65
N GLN A 40 12.55 -5.59 -11.57
CA GLN A 40 13.33 -5.29 -10.37
C GLN A 40 12.65 -4.29 -9.43
N MET A 41 11.59 -3.61 -9.87
CA MET A 41 10.80 -2.71 -9.01
C MET A 41 10.12 -3.46 -7.86
N ARG A 42 9.94 -2.76 -6.72
CA ARG A 42 9.09 -3.27 -5.63
C ARG A 42 7.68 -3.53 -6.15
N LEU A 43 7.00 -4.53 -5.58
CA LEU A 43 5.66 -4.93 -6.02
C LEU A 43 4.64 -3.79 -5.99
N LEU A 44 4.74 -2.90 -4.99
CA LEU A 44 3.85 -1.75 -4.86
C LEU A 44 4.10 -0.72 -5.97
N ASP A 45 5.38 -0.42 -6.25
CA ASP A 45 5.76 0.51 -7.32
C ASP A 45 5.37 -0.05 -8.70
N ARG A 46 5.48 -1.36 -8.90
CA ARG A 46 4.98 -2.05 -10.09
C ARG A 46 3.46 -1.88 -10.25
N ALA A 47 2.70 -2.12 -9.18
CA ALA A 47 1.25 -1.99 -9.21
C ALA A 47 0.81 -0.55 -9.56
N ARG A 48 1.55 0.48 -9.11
CA ARG A 48 1.33 1.88 -9.53
C ARG A 48 1.51 2.04 -11.03
N VAL A 49 2.62 1.56 -11.59
CA VAL A 49 2.91 1.63 -13.03
C VAL A 49 1.82 0.90 -13.84
N ASP A 50 1.38 -0.27 -13.39
CA ASP A 50 0.35 -1.06 -14.08
C ASP A 50 -1.00 -0.32 -14.09
N VAL A 51 -1.43 0.24 -12.95
CA VAL A 51 -2.68 1.00 -12.84
C VAL A 51 -2.63 2.28 -13.70
N MET A 52 -1.50 3.00 -13.69
CA MET A 52 -1.29 4.17 -14.55
C MET A 52 -1.33 3.80 -16.03
N SER A 53 -0.69 2.69 -16.42
CA SER A 53 -0.66 2.19 -17.80
C SER A 53 -2.06 1.81 -18.29
N LEU A 54 -2.83 1.12 -17.45
CA LEU A 54 -4.22 0.75 -17.75
C LEU A 54 -5.09 1.99 -17.99
N PHE A 55 -4.98 3.00 -17.12
CA PHE A 55 -5.70 4.27 -17.28
C PHE A 55 -5.29 5.01 -18.56
N ALA A 56 -3.99 5.07 -18.86
CA ALA A 56 -3.48 5.71 -20.07
C ALA A 56 -4.03 5.02 -21.32
N ILE A 57 -3.95 3.70 -21.41
CA ILE A 57 -4.49 2.93 -22.56
C ILE A 57 -5.99 3.18 -22.74
N ASN A 58 -6.77 3.15 -21.67
CA ASN A 58 -8.21 3.42 -21.72
C ASN A 58 -8.51 4.85 -22.21
N SER A 59 -7.70 5.83 -21.78
CA SER A 59 -7.84 7.22 -22.21
C SER A 59 -7.45 7.43 -23.67
N LEU A 60 -6.38 6.79 -24.14
CA LEU A 60 -6.00 6.78 -25.56
C LEU A 60 -7.09 6.13 -26.43
N TYR A 61 -7.69 5.04 -25.95
CA TYR A 61 -8.79 4.38 -26.65
C TYR A 61 -10.04 5.28 -26.75
N TRP A 62 -10.36 6.02 -25.68
CA TRP A 62 -11.43 7.04 -25.71
C TRP A 62 -11.17 8.09 -26.80
N MET A 63 -9.95 8.63 -26.87
CA MET A 63 -9.57 9.59 -27.92
C MET A 63 -9.66 8.99 -29.32
N LEU A 64 -9.21 7.74 -29.48
CA LEU A 64 -9.34 7.02 -30.75
C LEU A 64 -10.82 6.92 -31.20
N LEU A 65 -11.75 6.58 -30.30
CA LEU A 65 -13.17 6.55 -30.63
C LEU A 65 -13.68 7.92 -31.09
N CYS A 66 -13.30 9.00 -30.37
CA CYS A 66 -13.64 10.37 -30.77
C CYS A 66 -13.16 10.68 -32.20
N THR A 67 -11.92 10.33 -32.56
CA THR A 67 -11.38 10.58 -33.92
C THR A 67 -12.09 9.77 -35.01
N ARG A 68 -12.72 8.63 -34.66
CA ARG A 68 -13.52 7.82 -35.58
C ARG A 68 -14.98 8.28 -35.65
N GLY A 69 -15.33 9.39 -34.99
CA GLY A 69 -16.70 9.89 -34.91
C GLY A 69 -17.63 8.99 -34.10
N LYS A 70 -17.09 8.09 -33.28
CA LYS A 70 -17.87 7.22 -32.39
C LYS A 70 -17.99 7.88 -31.04
N ASN A 71 -19.18 7.82 -30.44
CA ASN A 71 -19.39 8.33 -29.10
C ASN A 71 -18.80 7.36 -28.08
N PRO A 72 -17.78 7.73 -27.29
CA PRO A 72 -17.13 6.79 -26.38
C PRO A 72 -18.02 6.34 -25.23
N LYS A 73 -19.04 7.14 -24.89
CA LYS A 73 -20.03 6.84 -23.84
C LYS A 73 -20.97 5.69 -24.20
N GLU A 74 -21.14 5.40 -25.49
CA GLU A 74 -21.96 4.29 -25.98
C GLU A 74 -21.17 2.97 -26.03
N ASN A 75 -19.87 3.00 -25.72
CA ASN A 75 -19.05 1.81 -25.69
C ASN A 75 -19.08 1.17 -24.29
N ASP A 76 -19.96 0.18 -24.12
CA ASP A 76 -20.11 -0.53 -22.84
C ASP A 76 -18.80 -1.21 -22.40
N SER A 77 -18.02 -1.74 -23.35
CA SER A 77 -16.72 -2.35 -23.07
C SER A 77 -15.75 -1.36 -22.43
N LEU A 78 -15.62 -0.15 -22.99
CA LEU A 78 -14.77 0.91 -22.44
C LEU A 78 -15.28 1.39 -21.07
N THR A 79 -16.59 1.50 -20.91
CA THR A 79 -17.19 1.88 -19.62
C THR A 79 -16.85 0.86 -18.53
N ASN A 80 -16.94 -0.43 -18.85
CA ASN A 80 -16.53 -1.51 -17.95
C ASN A 80 -15.04 -1.46 -17.63
N GLU A 81 -14.19 -1.17 -18.61
CA GLU A 81 -12.74 -1.03 -18.41
C GLU A 81 -12.36 0.16 -17.52
N LEU A 82 -13.06 1.29 -17.68
CA LEU A 82 -12.90 2.45 -16.80
C LEU A 82 -13.35 2.13 -15.37
N ALA A 83 -14.46 1.41 -15.19
CA ALA A 83 -14.92 0.95 -13.87
C ALA A 83 -13.92 -0.01 -13.23
N ARG A 84 -13.36 -0.95 -14.00
CA ARG A 84 -12.31 -1.88 -13.56
C ARG A 84 -11.05 -1.13 -13.12
N THR A 85 -10.63 -0.13 -13.88
CA THR A 85 -9.46 0.71 -13.55
C THR A 85 -9.65 1.43 -12.22
N LYS A 86 -10.84 2.01 -11.98
CA LYS A 86 -11.18 2.65 -10.70
C LYS A 86 -11.10 1.67 -9.54
N GLN A 87 -11.65 0.46 -9.70
CA GLN A 87 -11.57 -0.58 -8.68
C GLN A 87 -10.12 -0.98 -8.37
N CYS A 88 -9.26 -1.10 -9.39
CA CYS A 88 -7.84 -1.38 -9.19
C CYS A 88 -7.14 -0.25 -8.42
N MET A 89 -7.48 1.01 -8.72
CA MET A 89 -6.93 2.18 -8.01
C MET A 89 -7.39 2.24 -6.55
N GLU A 90 -8.66 1.93 -6.26
CA GLU A 90 -9.17 1.85 -4.89
C GLU A 90 -8.45 0.77 -4.08
N ARG A 91 -8.30 -0.43 -4.65
CA ARG A 91 -7.53 -1.52 -4.02
C ARG A 91 -6.07 -1.14 -3.76
N LEU A 92 -5.44 -0.43 -4.70
CA LEU A 92 -4.06 0.03 -4.53
C LEU A 92 -3.95 1.00 -3.34
N LYS A 93 -4.89 1.95 -3.23
CA LYS A 93 -4.97 2.88 -2.09
C LYS A 93 -5.19 2.15 -0.77
N GLU A 94 -6.08 1.17 -0.72
CA GLU A 94 -6.30 0.35 0.49
C GLU A 94 -5.01 -0.35 0.94
N ILE A 95 -4.21 -0.85 0.00
CA ILE A 95 -2.92 -1.51 0.30
C ILE A 95 -1.90 -0.49 0.83
N GLU A 96 -1.83 0.70 0.23
CA GLU A 96 -0.95 1.79 0.68
C GLU A 96 -1.34 2.26 2.09
N ASP A 97 -2.63 2.51 2.31
CA ASP A 97 -3.17 2.99 3.58
C ASP A 97 -3.00 1.96 4.70
N ARG A 98 -3.04 0.66 4.37
CA ARG A 98 -2.81 -0.43 5.34
C ARG A 98 -1.47 -0.35 6.03
N ALA A 99 -0.44 0.23 5.41
CA ALA A 99 0.86 0.43 6.05
C ALA A 99 0.77 1.43 7.22
N SER A 100 -0.13 2.41 7.13
CA SER A 100 -0.37 3.44 8.14
C SER A 100 -1.50 3.12 9.14
N ALA A 101 -2.23 2.02 8.91
CA ALA A 101 -3.39 1.66 9.71
C ALA A 101 -3.01 1.30 11.17
N PRO A 102 -3.82 1.68 12.17
CA PRO A 102 -3.55 1.36 13.57
C PRO A 102 -3.52 -0.15 13.79
N ARG A 103 -2.48 -0.63 14.49
CA ARG A 103 -2.29 -2.05 14.78
C ARG A 103 -2.83 -2.38 16.16
N LEU A 104 -3.62 -3.45 16.28
CA LEU A 104 -4.09 -3.94 17.58
C LEU A 104 -2.91 -4.45 18.41
N ASN A 105 -2.79 -3.99 19.66
CA ASN A 105 -1.83 -4.56 20.61
C ASN A 105 -2.30 -5.95 21.06
N ARG A 106 -1.75 -6.99 20.43
CA ARG A 106 -2.09 -8.40 20.71
C ARG A 106 -1.89 -8.78 22.17
N ARG A 107 -0.87 -8.22 22.83
CA ARG A 107 -0.58 -8.50 24.25
C ARG A 107 -1.67 -7.93 25.15
N ALA A 108 -2.06 -6.68 24.94
CA ALA A 108 -3.15 -6.05 25.69
C ALA A 108 -4.47 -6.80 25.47
N ALA A 109 -4.80 -7.14 24.23
CA ALA A 109 -5.99 -7.94 23.90
C ALA A 109 -6.00 -9.30 24.60
N SER A 110 -4.86 -10.01 24.64
CA SER A 110 -4.74 -11.29 25.35
C SER A 110 -4.93 -11.13 26.86
N ASN A 111 -4.42 -10.04 27.45
CA ASN A 111 -4.61 -9.76 28.86
C ASN A 111 -6.08 -9.47 29.20
N PHE A 112 -6.78 -8.71 28.35
CA PHE A 112 -8.22 -8.45 28.54
C PHE A 112 -9.03 -9.73 28.51
N VAL A 113 -8.78 -10.63 27.54
CA VAL A 113 -9.46 -11.93 27.48
C VAL A 113 -9.16 -12.79 28.71
N ARG A 114 -7.89 -12.88 29.12
CA ARG A 114 -7.50 -13.67 30.30
C ARG A 114 -8.14 -13.14 31.59
N ASN A 115 -8.16 -11.83 31.78
CA ASN A 115 -8.78 -11.21 32.96
C ASN A 115 -10.30 -11.35 32.94
N ALA A 116 -10.94 -11.27 31.76
CA ALA A 116 -12.38 -11.45 31.63
C ALA A 116 -12.84 -12.89 31.91
N LEU A 117 -11.98 -13.88 31.67
CA LEU A 117 -12.23 -15.30 31.96
C LEU A 117 -11.73 -15.73 33.35
N TRP A 118 -11.16 -14.81 34.13
CA TRP A 118 -10.67 -15.12 35.47
C TRP A 118 -11.82 -15.09 36.47
N GLU A 119 -12.19 -16.25 37.00
CA GLU A 119 -13.15 -16.38 38.11
C GLU A 119 -12.38 -16.47 39.43
N VAL A 120 -12.86 -15.75 40.45
CA VAL A 120 -12.33 -15.90 41.82
C VAL A 120 -12.73 -17.28 42.31
N PRO A 121 -11.77 -18.13 42.76
CA PRO A 121 -12.10 -19.41 43.36
C PRO A 121 -13.09 -19.18 44.50
N GLN A 122 -14.28 -19.77 44.40
CA GLN A 122 -15.27 -19.74 45.46
C GLN A 122 -14.63 -20.36 46.71
N ARG A 123 -14.36 -19.55 47.74
CA ARG A 123 -14.01 -20.08 49.06
C ARG A 123 -15.22 -20.89 49.52
N THR A 124 -15.09 -22.21 49.54
CA THR A 124 -16.10 -23.06 50.16
C THR A 124 -16.13 -22.73 51.66
N PRO A 125 -17.31 -22.77 52.31
CA PRO A 125 -17.44 -22.44 53.73
C PRO A 125 -16.66 -23.37 54.67
N SER A 126 -15.98 -24.40 54.13
CA SER A 126 -15.02 -25.24 54.85
C SER A 126 -13.66 -24.58 55.10
N ASP A 127 -13.33 -23.48 54.43
CA ASP A 127 -12.07 -22.73 54.64
C ASP A 127 -12.24 -21.47 55.50
N ALA A 128 -13.47 -21.14 55.93
CA ALA A 128 -13.74 -19.98 56.77
C ALA A 128 -13.27 -20.16 58.24
N THR A 129 -12.70 -21.31 58.59
CA THR A 129 -12.27 -21.62 59.97
C THR A 129 -10.75 -21.60 60.18
N ARG A 130 -9.95 -21.12 59.21
CA ARG A 130 -8.48 -21.23 59.32
C ARG A 130 -7.64 -19.98 59.09
N ASP A 131 -8.24 -18.84 58.73
CA ASP A 131 -7.46 -17.65 58.36
C ASP A 131 -7.75 -16.43 59.26
N GLU A 132 -7.95 -16.64 60.57
CA GLU A 132 -7.69 -15.59 61.56
C GLU A 132 -6.41 -15.95 62.32
N GLU A 133 -5.26 -15.73 61.69
CA GLU A 133 -3.94 -15.53 62.29
C GLU A 133 -2.89 -15.52 61.16
N GLU A 134 -2.62 -14.34 60.61
CA GLU A 134 -1.28 -13.76 60.51
C GLU A 134 -1.30 -12.53 59.60
N GLU A 135 -1.15 -11.38 60.23
CA GLU A 135 -0.81 -10.11 59.59
C GLU A 135 0.72 -9.93 59.61
N CYS A 136 1.26 -9.43 58.49
CA CYS A 136 2.56 -8.77 58.31
C CYS A 136 3.86 -9.45 58.78
N SER A 137 4.71 -9.81 57.82
CA SER A 137 6.11 -9.32 57.85
C SER A 137 6.73 -9.24 56.45
N GLU A 138 7.38 -8.11 56.20
CA GLU A 138 8.35 -7.89 55.14
C GLU A 138 9.53 -8.86 55.28
N GLU A 139 10.11 -9.30 54.16
CA GLU A 139 11.48 -8.98 53.73
C GLU A 139 12.06 -10.07 52.81
N THR A 140 12.85 -9.57 51.87
CA THR A 140 13.57 -10.19 50.74
C THR A 140 14.35 -11.48 51.02
N VAL A 141 14.55 -12.30 49.96
CA VAL A 141 15.85 -12.72 49.38
C VAL A 141 15.65 -13.99 48.50
N THR A 142 16.07 -13.93 47.23
CA THR A 142 16.45 -15.08 46.37
C THR A 142 17.93 -15.43 46.66
N PRO A 143 18.49 -16.66 46.44
CA PRO A 143 18.22 -17.55 45.29
C PRO A 143 18.36 -19.08 45.57
N GLU A 144 18.27 -19.89 44.50
CA GLU A 144 19.11 -21.07 44.20
C GLU A 144 18.42 -22.45 43.90
N ALA A 145 18.62 -22.86 42.65
CA ALA A 145 18.85 -24.18 42.04
C ALA A 145 18.06 -25.46 42.42
N ALA A 146 17.37 -25.99 41.39
CA ALA A 146 17.43 -27.36 40.82
C ALA A 146 16.04 -27.67 40.22
N GLY A 147 15.80 -27.93 38.94
CA GLY A 147 16.60 -28.61 37.94
C GLY A 147 15.78 -29.79 37.38
N ARG A 148 14.93 -29.58 36.37
CA ARG A 148 14.73 -30.60 35.32
C ARG A 148 14.12 -30.06 34.04
N SER A 149 14.90 -30.26 32.99
CA SER A 149 14.69 -29.99 31.57
C SER A 149 13.57 -30.83 30.95
N SER A 150 12.77 -30.20 30.09
CA SER A 150 12.31 -30.80 28.82
C SER A 150 12.17 -29.70 27.76
N GLN A 151 12.88 -29.88 26.67
CA GLN A 151 13.16 -28.91 25.61
C GLN A 151 11.97 -28.70 24.66
N ILE A 152 11.75 -27.46 24.23
CA ILE A 152 11.11 -27.13 22.95
C ILE A 152 11.98 -26.07 22.27
N SER A 153 12.62 -26.43 21.16
CA SER A 153 13.38 -25.49 20.31
C SER A 153 12.45 -24.54 19.57
N PRO A 154 12.67 -23.21 19.58
CA PRO A 154 12.07 -22.31 18.62
C PRO A 154 13.02 -22.09 17.44
N HIS A 155 12.48 -22.32 16.24
CA HIS A 155 13.11 -22.02 14.97
C HIS A 155 13.32 -20.49 14.83
N LYS A 156 14.57 -20.12 14.54
CA LYS A 156 15.11 -18.77 14.39
C LYS A 156 14.48 -18.09 13.16
N ARG A 157 13.82 -16.94 13.34
CA ARG A 157 13.59 -15.96 12.26
C ARG A 157 14.59 -14.82 12.45
N PRO A 158 15.41 -14.47 11.45
CA PRO A 158 16.34 -13.36 11.58
C PRO A 158 15.59 -12.03 11.53
N ALA A 159 16.09 -11.10 12.33
CA ALA A 159 15.72 -9.70 12.34
C ALA A 159 16.63 -8.91 11.39
N ASP A 160 16.03 -7.85 10.86
CA ASP A 160 16.61 -6.57 10.45
C ASP A 160 17.63 -6.52 9.31
N ASP A 161 17.30 -5.69 8.31
CA ASP A 161 18.34 -4.93 7.62
C ASP A 161 17.77 -3.56 7.20
N SER A 162 18.11 -2.57 8.03
CA SER A 162 18.80 -1.34 7.66
C SER A 162 18.24 -0.49 6.52
N GLU A 163 17.73 0.67 6.92
CA GLU A 163 17.65 1.89 6.10
C GLU A 163 19.01 2.18 5.43
N GLN A 164 19.00 2.31 4.11
CA GLN A 164 19.97 3.14 3.38
C GLN A 164 19.19 4.11 2.49
N SER A 165 19.09 5.32 2.99
CA SER A 165 18.79 6.52 2.21
C SER A 165 19.95 6.78 1.25
N ASN A 166 19.76 6.52 -0.04
CA ASN A 166 20.58 7.14 -1.07
C ASN A 166 19.82 8.34 -1.64
N GLU A 167 20.27 9.49 -1.18
CA GLU A 167 19.94 10.84 -1.61
C GLU A 167 20.44 11.02 -3.06
N CYS A 168 19.53 11.28 -4.00
CA CYS A 168 19.93 11.75 -5.32
C CYS A 168 20.20 13.25 -5.23
N ASP A 169 21.49 13.58 -5.08
CA ASP A 169 22.07 14.91 -5.21
C ASP A 169 21.76 15.48 -6.61
N VAL A 170 20.90 16.50 -6.67
CA VAL A 170 20.67 17.28 -7.90
C VAL A 170 21.70 18.39 -7.91
N ASP A 171 22.79 18.13 -8.63
CA ASP A 171 23.92 19.03 -8.83
C ASP A 171 23.44 20.37 -9.43
N ALA A 172 23.28 21.36 -8.56
CA ALA A 172 23.02 22.74 -8.91
C ALA A 172 24.32 23.39 -9.40
N LYS A 173 24.57 23.35 -10.71
CA LYS A 173 25.66 24.10 -11.34
C LYS A 173 25.16 25.18 -12.31
N LYS A 174 24.85 26.33 -11.72
CA LYS A 174 25.33 27.68 -12.07
C LYS A 174 25.71 27.96 -13.55
N MET A 175 24.83 28.68 -14.23
CA MET A 175 25.11 29.83 -15.12
C MET A 175 23.97 30.82 -14.83
N ARG A 176 24.10 32.04 -14.29
CA ARG A 176 25.04 33.16 -14.52
C ARG A 176 25.29 33.45 -16.01
N LEU A 177 24.25 33.99 -16.65
CA LEU A 177 24.25 35.31 -17.31
C LEU A 177 22.81 35.80 -17.43
#